data_AF-A0A3N5PRL1-F1
#
_entry.id   AF-A0A3N5PRL1-F1
#
_cell.length_a   1.000
_cell.length_b   1.000
_cell.length_c   1.000
_cell.angle_alpha   90.00
_cell.angle_beta   90.00
_cell.angle_gamma   90.00
#
_symmetry.space_group_name_H-M   'P 1'
#
loop_
_entity.id
_entity.type
_entity.pdbx_description
1 polymer ?
#
loop_
_entity_poly.entity_id
_entity_poly.type
_entity_poly.pdbx_seq_one_letter_code
_entity_poly.pdbx_strand_id
1 'polypeptide(L)'
;WFVKGAIQRAQGQTNDALASFATAVELGGRPTDKGTYDMYVQTLAAAGQKDKAVEMATTAIKAGAATQGVMDTYRSLRRADGVDSSKVEAQMAKLIDEGRSVLVERLGKEMLNQMPIDGAFTTLDGKPLKLSDLKGKVVVLDYWATWCGPCVKSFPSLQRLYEKYRNNPKVAFAIVNVWERSEDRVGLVKGFLEKNSKLTFPVYLDKDDSVVSKYGVTGIPTKFYLGKDGRIQFKEVGYLPEEQFIEEATNKIEVLLAQ
;
A
#
# COMPACT_ATOMS: atom_id res chain seq x y z
N TRP A 1 14.21 16.15 9.89
CA TRP A 1 14.10 17.34 9.01
C TRP A 1 12.66 17.72 8.72
N PHE A 2 11.79 16.79 8.29
CA PHE A 2 10.36 17.05 8.10
C PHE A 2 9.69 17.78 9.27
N VAL A 3 9.74 17.20 10.48
CA VAL A 3 9.12 17.79 11.69
C VAL A 3 9.66 19.19 11.99
N LYS A 4 10.97 19.39 11.82
CA LYS A 4 11.61 20.70 12.01
C LYS A 4 11.05 21.72 11.03
N GLY A 5 10.96 21.37 9.74
CA GLY A 5 10.37 22.23 8.72
C GLY A 5 8.90 22.55 8.99
N ALA A 6 8.13 21.58 9.47
CA ALA A 6 6.72 21.78 9.85
C ALA A 6 6.56 22.80 10.99
N ILE A 7 7.39 22.71 12.03
CA ILE A 7 7.41 23.67 13.14
C ILE A 7 7.80 25.06 12.65
N GLN A 8 8.86 25.17 11.86
CA GLN A 8 9.34 26.44 11.31
C GLN A 8 8.27 27.11 10.42
N ARG A 9 7.59 26.33 9.57
CA ARG A 9 6.46 26.82 8.77
C ARG A 9 5.34 27.37 9.65
N ALA A 10 4.96 26.65 10.71
CA ALA A 10 3.93 27.09 11.64
C ALA A 10 4.33 28.37 12.41
N GLN A 11 5.63 28.59 12.62
CA GLN A 11 6.19 29.80 13.23
C GLN A 11 6.37 30.97 12.24
N GLY A 12 6.00 30.80 10.96
CA GLY A 12 6.22 31.81 9.93
C GLY A 12 7.67 31.94 9.45
N GLN A 13 8.56 31.03 9.86
CA GLN A 13 9.97 30.98 9.45
C GLN A 13 10.12 30.31 8.07
N THR A 14 9.58 30.96 7.04
CA THR A 14 9.43 30.37 5.69
C THR A 14 10.75 29.87 5.10
N ASN A 15 11.83 30.65 5.15
CA ASN A 15 13.12 30.26 4.55
C ASN A 15 13.74 29.05 5.27
N ASP A 16 13.67 29.03 6.60
CA ASP A 16 14.20 27.93 7.39
C ASP A 16 13.38 26.65 7.17
N ALA A 17 12.05 26.79 7.05
CA ALA A 17 11.16 25.69 6.72
C ALA A 17 11.51 25.09 5.35
N LEU A 18 11.70 25.94 4.33
CA LEU A 18 12.10 25.50 2.99
C LEU A 18 13.44 24.76 2.99
N ALA A 19 14.43 25.24 3.74
CA ALA A 19 15.72 24.55 3.89
C ALA A 19 15.54 23.19 4.55
N SER A 20 14.77 23.11 5.63
CA SER A 20 14.48 21.84 6.33
C SER A 20 13.73 20.84 5.44
N PHE A 21 12.78 21.29 4.62
CA PHE A 21 12.07 20.40 3.70
C PHE A 21 12.95 19.94 2.55
N ALA A 22 13.80 20.80 1.98
CA ALA A 22 14.77 20.41 0.95
C ALA A 22 15.69 19.30 1.46
N THR A 23 16.24 19.45 2.66
CA THR A 23 17.06 18.41 3.31
C THR A 23 16.25 17.15 3.63
N ALA A 24 14.96 17.28 3.97
CA ALA A 24 14.09 16.12 4.19
C ALA A 24 13.86 15.32 2.90
N VAL A 25 13.70 15.98 1.75
CA VAL A 25 13.60 15.32 0.44
C VAL A 25 14.93 14.64 0.08
N GLU A 26 16.05 15.32 0.26
CA GLU A 26 17.39 14.80 -0.08
C GLU A 26 17.77 13.57 0.75
N LEU A 27 17.52 13.62 2.06
CA LEU A 27 17.82 12.51 2.98
C LEU A 27 16.70 11.46 3.03
N GLY A 28 15.54 11.75 2.44
CA GLY A 28 14.38 10.88 2.40
C GLY A 28 14.64 9.66 1.52
N GLY A 29 15.13 8.57 2.11
CA GLY A 29 15.48 7.34 1.39
C GLY A 29 14.31 6.58 0.76
N ARG A 30 13.06 7.04 0.88
CA ARG A 30 11.91 6.48 0.15
C ARG A 30 11.18 7.57 -0.63
N PRO A 31 10.89 7.37 -1.93
CA PRO A 31 10.03 8.22 -2.76
C PRO A 31 8.57 8.33 -2.27
N THR A 32 8.22 7.84 -1.07
CA THR A 32 6.85 7.74 -0.58
C THR A 32 6.54 8.66 0.60
N ASP A 33 7.46 9.55 1.00
CA ASP A 33 7.13 10.57 2.01
C ASP A 33 6.33 11.72 1.37
N LYS A 34 5.05 11.41 1.09
CA LYS A 34 4.09 12.34 0.52
C LYS A 34 3.92 13.59 1.37
N GLY A 35 4.03 13.44 2.70
CA GLY A 35 3.93 14.56 3.63
C GLY A 35 5.04 15.58 3.43
N THR A 36 6.28 15.12 3.25
CA THR A 36 7.40 16.01 2.95
C THR A 36 7.21 16.77 1.63
N TYR A 37 6.86 16.07 0.54
CA TYR A 37 6.62 16.75 -0.74
C TYR A 37 5.44 17.73 -0.68
N ASP A 38 4.33 17.34 -0.04
CA ASP A 38 3.13 18.18 0.11
C ASP A 38 3.45 19.49 0.84
N MET A 39 4.11 19.39 2.00
CA MET A 39 4.49 20.56 2.77
C MET A 39 5.53 21.42 2.04
N TYR A 40 6.48 20.79 1.34
CA TYR A 40 7.50 21.53 0.62
C TYR A 40 6.92 22.32 -0.56
N VAL A 41 6.13 21.67 -1.42
CA VAL A 41 5.50 22.26 -2.60
C VAL A 41 4.58 23.41 -2.19
N GLN A 42 3.74 23.21 -1.17
CA GLN A 42 2.84 24.27 -0.67
C GLN A 42 3.63 25.45 -0.09
N THR A 43 4.72 25.19 0.63
CA THR A 43 5.54 26.27 1.21
C THR A 43 6.26 27.06 0.13
N LEU A 44 6.78 26.39 -0.91
CA LEU A 44 7.38 27.05 -2.08
C LEU A 44 6.36 27.93 -2.80
N ALA A 45 5.16 27.41 -3.05
CA ALA A 45 4.08 28.14 -3.70
C ALA A 45 3.65 29.37 -2.89
N ALA A 46 3.47 29.22 -1.58
CA ALA A 46 3.11 30.33 -0.67
C ALA A 46 4.22 31.39 -0.57
N ALA A 47 5.48 30.99 -0.69
CA ALA A 47 6.64 31.90 -0.72
C ALA A 47 6.84 32.61 -2.07
N GLY A 48 5.95 32.38 -3.06
CA GLY A 48 6.08 32.93 -4.41
C GLY A 48 7.17 32.27 -5.26
N GLN A 49 7.80 31.19 -4.78
CA GLN A 49 8.83 30.44 -5.51
C GLN A 49 8.17 29.45 -6.50
N LYS A 50 7.40 29.99 -7.45
CA LYS A 50 6.53 29.22 -8.37
C LYS A 50 7.28 28.17 -9.17
N ASP A 51 8.42 28.52 -9.78
CA ASP A 51 9.19 27.59 -10.62
C ASP A 51 9.67 26.37 -9.82
N LYS A 52 10.23 26.61 -8.64
CA LYS A 52 10.65 25.54 -7.73
C LYS A 52 9.47 24.71 -7.23
N ALA A 53 8.32 25.32 -6.97
CA ALA A 53 7.12 24.60 -6.57
C ALA A 53 6.64 23.67 -7.69
N VAL A 54 6.63 24.13 -8.95
CA VAL A 54 6.30 23.31 -10.13
C VAL A 54 7.32 22.18 -10.32
N GLU A 55 8.61 22.48 -10.21
CA GLU A 55 9.69 21.49 -10.31
C GLU A 55 9.51 20.39 -9.25
N MET A 56 9.34 20.77 -7.99
CA MET A 56 9.20 19.83 -6.89
C MET A 56 7.89 19.03 -6.98
N ALA A 57 6.80 19.66 -7.41
CA ALA A 57 5.55 18.95 -7.68
C ALA A 57 5.71 17.95 -8.82
N THR A 58 6.43 18.31 -9.89
CA THR A 58 6.76 17.42 -11.00
C THR A 58 7.55 16.20 -10.51
N THR A 59 8.58 16.43 -9.69
CA THR A 59 9.39 15.38 -9.06
C THR A 59 8.51 14.45 -8.21
N ALA A 60 7.63 15.02 -7.37
CA ALA A 60 6.72 14.25 -6.54
C ALA A 60 5.76 13.38 -7.39
N ILE A 61 5.22 13.91 -8.48
CA ILE A 61 4.31 13.18 -9.37
C ILE A 61 5.04 12.01 -10.04
N LYS A 62 6.23 12.26 -10.59
CA LYS A 62 7.07 11.21 -11.21
C LYS A 62 7.58 10.18 -10.21
N ALA A 63 7.70 10.55 -8.94
CA ALA A 63 8.09 9.62 -7.88
C ALA A 63 6.91 8.76 -7.37
N GLY A 64 5.66 9.05 -7.79
CA GLY A 64 4.46 8.48 -7.17
C GLY A 64 4.17 9.04 -5.75
N ALA A 65 4.88 10.10 -5.36
CA ALA A 65 4.82 10.73 -4.04
C ALA A 65 3.80 11.87 -3.95
N ALA A 66 3.15 12.24 -5.05
CA ALA A 66 2.25 13.38 -5.08
C ALA A 66 0.92 13.08 -4.35
N THR A 67 0.56 13.95 -3.41
CA THR A 67 -0.80 14.02 -2.87
C THR A 67 -1.72 14.72 -3.87
N GLN A 68 -3.03 14.67 -3.60
CA GLN A 68 -3.98 15.53 -4.32
C GLN A 68 -3.61 17.02 -4.19
N GLY A 69 -3.16 17.45 -3.00
CA GLY A 69 -2.70 18.82 -2.76
C GLY A 69 -1.51 19.23 -3.63
N VAL A 70 -0.53 18.34 -3.83
CA VAL A 70 0.60 18.56 -4.75
C VAL A 70 0.11 18.67 -6.19
N MET A 71 -0.75 17.75 -6.64
CA MET A 71 -1.29 17.78 -8.00
C MET A 71 -2.12 19.05 -8.27
N ASP A 72 -2.93 19.48 -7.30
CA ASP A 72 -3.73 20.69 -7.40
C ASP A 72 -2.87 21.95 -7.40
N THR A 73 -1.80 21.96 -6.60
CA THR A 73 -0.81 23.04 -6.61
C THR A 73 -0.13 23.14 -7.98
N TYR A 74 0.31 22.01 -8.55
CA TYR A 74 0.86 21.98 -9.91
C TYR A 74 -0.14 22.57 -10.92
N ARG A 75 -1.40 22.09 -10.91
CA ARG A 75 -2.43 22.57 -11.84
C ARG A 75 -2.64 24.08 -11.71
N SER A 76 -2.76 24.56 -10.48
CA SER A 76 -2.98 25.98 -10.16
C SER A 76 -1.84 26.85 -10.69
N LEU A 77 -0.58 26.46 -10.39
CA LEU A 77 0.60 27.21 -10.83
C LEU A 77 0.73 27.25 -12.36
N ARG A 78 0.55 26.11 -13.03
CA ARG A 78 0.65 26.04 -14.51
C ARG A 78 -0.43 26.88 -15.19
N ARG A 79 -1.66 26.89 -14.68
CA ARG A 79 -2.73 27.74 -15.20
C ARG A 79 -2.44 29.22 -14.95
N ALA A 80 -1.85 29.57 -13.80
CA ALA A 80 -1.44 30.93 -13.50
C ALA A 80 -0.31 31.45 -14.43
N ASP A 81 0.49 30.55 -15.01
CA ASP A 81 1.49 30.86 -16.04
C ASP A 81 0.87 30.97 -17.45
N GLY A 82 -0.46 30.94 -17.57
CA GLY A 82 -1.18 31.05 -18.84
C GLY A 82 -1.21 29.75 -19.65
N VAL A 83 -0.83 28.61 -19.07
CA VAL A 83 -0.96 27.31 -19.74
C VAL A 83 -2.45 26.92 -19.79
N ASP A 84 -2.92 26.65 -21.00
CA ASP A 84 -4.29 26.19 -21.23
C ASP A 84 -4.63 24.94 -20.40
N SER A 85 -5.86 24.87 -19.88
CA SER A 85 -6.29 23.79 -18.98
C SER A 85 -6.17 22.40 -19.62
N SER A 86 -6.46 22.25 -20.91
CA SER A 86 -6.31 20.96 -21.60
C SER A 86 -4.85 20.53 -21.69
N LYS A 87 -3.93 21.50 -21.89
CA LYS A 87 -2.49 21.26 -21.90
C LYS A 87 -1.97 20.90 -20.51
N VAL A 88 -2.49 21.52 -19.45
CA VAL A 88 -2.13 21.18 -18.07
C VAL A 88 -2.52 19.73 -17.74
N GLU A 89 -3.74 19.30 -18.09
CA GLU A 89 -4.15 17.91 -17.84
C GLU A 89 -3.38 16.91 -18.72
N ALA A 90 -3.05 17.26 -19.97
CA ALA A 90 -2.20 16.42 -20.81
C ALA A 90 -0.77 16.26 -20.23
N GLN A 91 -0.19 17.35 -19.72
CA GLN A 91 1.10 17.31 -19.01
C GLN A 91 1.01 16.47 -17.74
N MET A 92 -0.06 16.63 -16.95
CA MET A 92 -0.33 15.83 -15.75
C MET A 92 -0.39 14.34 -16.06
N ALA A 93 -1.16 13.95 -17.08
CA ALA A 93 -1.30 12.55 -17.49
C ALA A 93 0.05 11.95 -17.88
N LYS A 94 0.88 12.69 -18.63
CA LYS A 94 2.24 12.25 -18.99
C LYS A 94 3.12 12.06 -17.75
N LEU A 95 3.10 12.99 -16.80
CA LEU A 95 3.89 12.88 -15.57
C LEU A 95 3.47 11.67 -14.71
N ILE A 96 2.17 11.41 -14.63
CA ILE A 96 1.62 10.24 -13.93
C ILE A 96 2.06 8.94 -14.61
N ASP A 97 2.04 8.89 -15.95
CA ASP A 97 2.49 7.72 -16.71
C ASP A 97 3.99 7.44 -16.55
N GLU A 98 4.81 8.50 -16.57
CA GLU A 98 6.24 8.40 -16.24
C GLU A 98 6.44 7.86 -14.82
N GLY A 99 5.69 8.36 -13.84
CA GLY A 99 5.79 7.87 -12.46
C GLY A 99 5.30 6.43 -12.30
N ARG A 100 4.29 6.02 -13.06
CA ARG A 100 3.86 4.62 -13.13
C ARG A 100 4.98 3.72 -13.64
N SER A 101 5.72 4.16 -14.66
CA SER A 101 6.84 3.40 -15.21
C SER A 101 7.95 3.18 -14.19
N VAL A 102 8.29 4.23 -13.41
CA VAL A 102 9.25 4.14 -12.30
C VAL A 102 8.76 3.17 -11.21
N LEU A 103 7.48 3.24 -10.85
CA LEU A 103 6.87 2.32 -9.88
C LEU A 103 6.93 0.86 -10.35
N VAL A 104 6.58 0.60 -11.60
CA VAL A 104 6.64 -0.74 -12.21
C VAL A 104 8.07 -1.26 -12.21
N GLU A 105 9.05 -0.44 -12.57
CA GLU A 105 10.46 -0.83 -12.55
C GLU A 105 10.95 -1.15 -11.13
N ARG A 106 10.61 -0.30 -10.14
CA ARG A 106 10.92 -0.54 -8.73
C ARG A 106 10.34 -1.87 -8.26
N LEU A 107 9.03 -2.05 -8.43
CA LEU A 107 8.35 -3.26 -7.99
C LEU A 107 8.83 -4.50 -8.74
N GLY A 108 9.16 -4.39 -10.03
CA GLY A 108 9.77 -5.46 -10.80
C GLY A 108 11.11 -5.95 -10.21
N LYS A 109 11.93 -5.04 -9.66
CA LYS A 109 13.17 -5.39 -8.96
C LYS A 109 12.93 -6.03 -7.58
N GLU A 110 11.80 -5.72 -6.95
CA GLU A 110 11.41 -6.30 -5.65
C GLU A 110 10.71 -7.67 -5.80
N MET A 111 10.31 -8.06 -7.02
CA MET A 111 9.62 -9.32 -7.27
C MET A 111 10.49 -10.53 -6.93
N LEU A 112 9.96 -11.41 -6.09
CA LEU A 112 10.65 -12.62 -5.63
C LEU A 112 10.66 -13.74 -6.69
N ASN A 113 9.65 -13.77 -7.57
CA ASN A 113 9.45 -14.80 -8.60
C ASN A 113 9.56 -16.25 -8.08
N GLN A 114 9.19 -16.48 -6.81
CA GLN A 114 9.32 -17.79 -6.18
C GLN A 114 8.23 -18.74 -6.70
N MET A 115 8.58 -20.02 -6.81
CA MET A 115 7.67 -21.05 -7.29
C MET A 115 6.40 -21.11 -6.43
N PRO A 116 5.23 -21.44 -7.03
CA PRO A 116 4.00 -21.61 -6.27
C PRO A 116 4.18 -22.65 -5.16
N ILE A 117 3.67 -22.34 -3.97
CA ILE A 117 3.60 -23.29 -2.86
C ILE A 117 2.17 -23.80 -2.80
N ASP A 118 2.01 -25.13 -2.92
CA ASP A 118 0.70 -25.75 -2.78
C ASP A 118 0.23 -25.71 -1.33
N GLY A 119 -1.04 -25.36 -1.17
CA GLY A 119 -1.70 -25.27 0.12
C GLY A 119 -3.21 -25.33 -0.01
N ALA A 120 -3.85 -25.83 1.04
CA ALA A 120 -5.29 -25.83 1.17
C ALA A 120 -5.66 -25.26 2.53
N PHE A 121 -6.63 -24.36 2.54
CA PHE A 121 -7.22 -23.80 3.74
C PHE A 121 -8.66 -24.25 3.85
N THR A 122 -9.27 -24.03 5.01
CA THR A 122 -10.69 -24.32 5.22
C THR A 122 -11.44 -23.06 5.61
N THR A 123 -12.62 -22.83 5.06
CA THR A 123 -13.54 -21.80 5.57
C THR A 123 -14.01 -22.16 6.98
N LEU A 124 -14.61 -21.19 7.68
CA LEU A 124 -15.19 -21.42 9.01
C LEU A 124 -16.36 -22.40 9.03
N ASP A 125 -16.93 -22.72 7.86
CA ASP A 125 -18.01 -23.71 7.69
C ASP A 125 -17.50 -25.04 7.11
N GLY A 126 -16.19 -25.25 7.07
CA GLY A 126 -15.59 -26.54 6.70
C GLY A 126 -15.34 -26.75 5.21
N LYS A 127 -15.58 -25.75 4.35
CA LYS A 127 -15.33 -25.88 2.90
C LYS A 127 -13.84 -25.69 2.58
N PRO A 128 -13.23 -26.55 1.76
CA PRO A 128 -11.83 -26.37 1.37
C PRO A 128 -11.66 -25.22 0.37
N LEU A 129 -10.53 -24.52 0.45
CA LEU A 129 -10.01 -23.60 -0.56
C LEU A 129 -8.59 -24.05 -0.90
N LYS A 130 -8.35 -24.52 -2.13
CA LYS A 130 -6.98 -24.78 -2.58
C LYS A 130 -6.41 -23.54 -3.26
N LEU A 131 -5.15 -23.23 -3.01
CA LEU A 131 -4.47 -22.13 -3.70
C LEU A 131 -4.42 -22.35 -5.22
N SER A 132 -4.38 -23.60 -5.68
CA SER A 132 -4.48 -23.97 -7.09
C SER A 132 -5.77 -23.50 -7.76
N ASP A 133 -6.87 -23.41 -7.00
CA ASP A 133 -8.19 -23.01 -7.50
C ASP A 133 -8.26 -21.49 -7.75
N LEU A 134 -7.27 -20.74 -7.26
CA LEU A 134 -7.14 -19.29 -7.44
C LEU A 134 -6.23 -18.91 -8.61
N LYS A 135 -5.68 -19.88 -9.36
CA LYS A 135 -4.92 -19.60 -10.60
C LYS A 135 -5.75 -18.74 -11.55
N GLY A 136 -5.07 -17.81 -12.22
CA GLY A 136 -5.68 -16.75 -13.04
C GLY A 136 -6.02 -15.49 -12.26
N LYS A 137 -5.92 -15.49 -10.93
CA LYS A 137 -6.16 -14.32 -10.07
C LYS A 137 -4.87 -13.87 -9.37
N VAL A 138 -4.79 -12.59 -9.10
CA VAL A 138 -3.84 -12.05 -8.11
C VAL A 138 -4.37 -12.38 -6.72
N VAL A 139 -3.55 -12.99 -5.87
CA VAL A 139 -3.97 -13.42 -4.53
C VAL A 139 -3.26 -12.61 -3.46
N VAL A 140 -4.02 -11.97 -2.58
CA VAL A 140 -3.52 -11.39 -1.32
C VAL A 140 -3.69 -12.45 -0.23
N LEU A 141 -2.59 -13.03 0.20
CA LEU A 141 -2.55 -14.04 1.26
C LEU A 141 -2.01 -13.39 2.54
N ASP A 142 -2.78 -13.38 3.63
CA ASP A 142 -2.41 -12.73 4.88
C ASP A 142 -2.55 -13.70 6.05
N TYR A 143 -1.46 -13.95 6.77
CA TYR A 143 -1.42 -14.83 7.93
C TYR A 143 -1.58 -14.04 9.23
N TRP A 144 -2.52 -14.47 10.08
CA TRP A 144 -2.86 -13.78 11.33
C TRP A 144 -3.31 -14.74 12.46
N ALA A 145 -3.48 -14.22 13.67
CA ALA A 145 -4.06 -14.94 14.81
C ALA A 145 -4.89 -13.99 15.68
N THR A 146 -5.89 -14.49 16.42
CA THR A 146 -6.77 -13.66 17.27
C THR A 146 -6.04 -12.95 18.40
N TRP A 147 -4.96 -13.54 18.90
CA TRP A 147 -4.09 -12.97 19.93
C TRP A 147 -3.03 -12.00 19.36
N CYS A 148 -2.90 -11.90 18.03
CA CYS A 148 -1.91 -11.05 17.38
C CYS A 148 -2.38 -9.59 17.33
N GLY A 149 -1.97 -8.79 18.32
CA GLY A 149 -2.29 -7.36 18.39
C GLY A 149 -1.97 -6.56 17.11
N PRO A 150 -0.76 -6.69 16.52
CA PRO A 150 -0.44 -6.01 15.26
C PRO A 150 -1.32 -6.45 14.08
N CYS A 151 -1.76 -7.71 14.03
CA CYS A 151 -2.69 -8.20 13.01
C CYS A 151 -4.03 -7.48 13.13
N VAL A 152 -4.60 -7.44 14.34
CA VAL A 152 -5.88 -6.76 14.61
C VAL A 152 -5.81 -5.27 14.27
N LYS A 153 -4.69 -4.61 14.59
CA LYS A 153 -4.45 -3.20 14.21
C LYS A 153 -4.41 -2.98 12.70
N SER A 154 -4.02 -3.97 11.90
CA SER A 154 -3.98 -3.87 10.42
C SER A 154 -5.34 -4.10 9.75
N PHE A 155 -6.33 -4.64 10.46
CA PHE A 155 -7.61 -5.02 9.88
C PHE A 155 -8.45 -3.87 9.31
N PRO A 156 -8.49 -2.66 9.89
CA PRO A 156 -9.16 -1.53 9.23
C PRO A 156 -8.59 -1.26 7.83
N SER A 157 -7.26 -1.32 7.70
CA SER A 157 -6.56 -1.10 6.43
C SER A 157 -6.79 -2.25 5.45
N LEU A 158 -6.72 -3.50 5.92
CA LEU A 158 -7.04 -4.69 5.13
C LEU A 158 -8.50 -4.70 4.66
N GLN A 159 -9.43 -4.30 5.52
CA GLN A 159 -10.85 -4.19 5.18
C GLN A 159 -11.04 -3.18 4.05
N ARG A 160 -10.43 -1.99 4.12
CA ARG A 160 -10.50 -1.01 3.03
C ARG A 160 -9.91 -1.53 1.72
N LEU A 161 -8.78 -2.24 1.80
CA LEU A 161 -8.18 -2.87 0.62
C LEU A 161 -9.11 -3.94 0.03
N TYR A 162 -9.73 -4.77 0.87
CA TYR A 162 -10.73 -5.74 0.45
C TYR A 162 -11.92 -5.05 -0.23
N GLU A 163 -12.48 -3.98 0.34
CA GLU A 163 -13.61 -3.27 -0.27
C GLU A 163 -13.29 -2.68 -1.65
N LYS A 164 -12.05 -2.24 -1.84
CA LYS A 164 -11.57 -1.74 -3.14
C LYS A 164 -11.58 -2.83 -4.22
N TYR A 165 -11.28 -4.09 -3.85
CA TYR A 165 -11.04 -5.18 -4.80
C TYR A 165 -12.09 -6.30 -4.77
N ARG A 166 -13.02 -6.35 -3.81
CA ARG A 166 -13.99 -7.46 -3.62
C ARG A 166 -14.84 -7.76 -4.85
N ASN A 167 -15.08 -6.75 -5.68
CA ASN A 167 -15.87 -6.86 -6.91
C ASN A 167 -15.01 -7.13 -8.16
N ASN A 168 -13.68 -7.17 -8.03
CA ASN A 168 -12.79 -7.47 -9.14
C ASN A 168 -12.59 -9.00 -9.25
N PRO A 169 -13.08 -9.66 -10.32
CA PRO A 169 -13.00 -11.11 -10.44
C PRO A 169 -11.57 -11.65 -10.59
N LYS A 170 -10.60 -10.77 -10.89
CA LYS A 170 -9.17 -11.10 -11.05
C LYS A 170 -8.37 -10.99 -9.76
N VAL A 171 -8.99 -10.62 -8.64
CA VAL A 171 -8.33 -10.52 -7.33
C VAL A 171 -9.02 -11.45 -6.34
N ALA A 172 -8.24 -12.13 -5.51
CA ALA A 172 -8.73 -12.96 -4.42
C ALA A 172 -8.01 -12.63 -3.12
N PHE A 173 -8.74 -12.75 -2.00
CA PHE A 173 -8.18 -12.59 -0.66
C PHE A 173 -8.26 -13.94 0.07
N ALA A 174 -7.12 -14.35 0.62
CA ALA A 174 -7.00 -15.51 1.50
C ALA A 174 -6.48 -14.99 2.86
N ILE A 175 -7.40 -14.64 3.76
CA ILE A 175 -7.04 -14.13 5.10
C ILE A 175 -7.05 -15.32 6.06
N VAL A 176 -5.88 -15.85 6.35
CA VAL A 176 -5.69 -17.18 6.94
C VAL A 176 -5.29 -17.06 8.41
N ASN A 177 -6.15 -17.58 9.28
CA ASN A 177 -5.87 -17.71 10.70
C ASN A 177 -4.98 -18.93 10.97
N VAL A 178 -3.95 -18.71 11.78
CA VAL A 178 -2.88 -19.67 12.14
C VAL A 178 -2.56 -19.60 13.63
N TRP A 179 -1.86 -20.61 14.15
CA TRP A 179 -1.22 -20.62 15.46
C TRP A 179 -2.15 -20.38 16.65
N GLU A 180 -3.42 -20.77 16.51
CA GLU A 180 -4.35 -20.77 17.63
C GLU A 180 -4.06 -21.94 18.59
N ARG A 181 -3.99 -21.62 19.88
CA ARG A 181 -3.75 -22.59 20.95
C ARG A 181 -5.06 -23.01 21.62
N SER A 182 -6.03 -23.41 20.81
CA SER A 182 -7.36 -23.87 21.23
C SER A 182 -7.71 -25.15 20.50
N GLU A 183 -8.38 -26.09 21.18
CA GLU A 183 -8.97 -27.28 20.54
C GLU A 183 -10.15 -26.87 19.64
N ASP A 184 -10.93 -25.87 20.06
CA ASP A 184 -11.98 -25.25 19.24
C ASP A 184 -11.46 -23.98 18.56
N ARG A 185 -10.61 -24.15 17.54
CA ARG A 185 -10.10 -23.03 16.73
C ARG A 185 -11.23 -22.32 15.97
N VAL A 186 -12.22 -23.07 15.46
CA VAL A 186 -13.31 -22.52 14.65
C VAL A 186 -14.20 -21.61 15.49
N GLY A 187 -14.66 -22.07 16.66
CA GLY A 187 -15.49 -21.28 17.56
C GLY A 187 -14.75 -20.06 18.10
N LEU A 188 -13.46 -20.19 18.41
CA LEU A 188 -12.61 -19.07 18.82
C LEU A 188 -12.53 -17.97 17.75
N VAL A 189 -12.32 -18.35 16.48
CA VAL A 189 -12.25 -17.38 15.37
C VAL A 189 -13.63 -16.80 15.05
N LYS A 190 -14.71 -17.61 15.09
CA LYS A 190 -16.09 -17.11 14.93
C LYS A 190 -16.42 -16.07 16.00
N GLY A 191 -16.15 -16.37 17.28
CA GLY A 191 -16.38 -15.43 18.38
C GLY A 191 -15.54 -14.16 18.29
N PHE A 192 -14.32 -14.24 17.75
CA PHE A 192 -13.53 -13.04 17.44
C PHE A 192 -14.22 -12.19 16.37
N LEU A 193 -14.69 -12.79 15.28
CA LEU A 193 -15.33 -12.07 14.18
C LEU A 193 -16.70 -11.48 14.57
N GLU A 194 -17.47 -12.15 15.41
CA GLU A 194 -18.72 -11.62 15.96
C GLU A 194 -18.51 -10.32 16.76
N LYS A 195 -17.43 -10.27 17.56
CA LYS A 195 -17.02 -9.05 18.27
C LYS A 195 -16.47 -7.96 17.35
N ASN A 196 -16.09 -8.32 16.13
CA ASN A 196 -15.51 -7.44 15.12
C ASN A 196 -16.38 -7.44 13.85
N SER A 197 -17.69 -7.29 14.00
CA SER A 197 -18.69 -7.45 12.93
C SER A 197 -18.55 -6.53 11.70
N LYS A 198 -17.65 -5.54 11.76
CA LYS A 198 -17.31 -4.68 10.62
C LYS A 198 -16.35 -5.35 9.62
N LEU A 199 -15.74 -6.47 9.99
CA LEU A 199 -14.85 -7.23 9.11
C LEU A 199 -15.69 -8.12 8.18
N THR A 200 -15.56 -7.91 6.88
CA THR A 200 -16.35 -8.64 5.86
C THR A 200 -15.50 -9.37 4.84
N PHE A 201 -14.17 -9.30 4.97
CA PHE A 201 -13.26 -10.14 4.19
C PHE A 201 -13.41 -11.63 4.54
N PRO A 202 -13.20 -12.54 3.57
CA PRO A 202 -13.29 -13.97 3.84
C PRO A 202 -12.14 -14.45 4.73
N VAL A 203 -12.48 -15.22 5.76
CA VAL A 203 -11.51 -15.82 6.68
C VAL A 203 -11.42 -17.33 6.45
N TYR A 204 -10.18 -17.81 6.44
CA TYR A 204 -9.84 -19.22 6.31
C TYR A 204 -8.95 -19.67 7.48
N LEU A 205 -8.84 -20.99 7.64
CA LEU A 205 -8.05 -21.64 8.67
C LEU A 205 -6.99 -22.53 8.02
N ASP A 206 -5.75 -22.40 8.47
CA ASP A 206 -4.71 -23.41 8.30
C ASP A 206 -4.72 -24.29 9.55
N LYS A 207 -5.54 -25.35 9.53
CA LYS A 207 -5.94 -26.07 10.75
C LYS A 207 -4.78 -26.73 11.49
N ASP A 208 -3.74 -27.14 10.76
CA ASP A 208 -2.55 -27.83 11.30
C ASP A 208 -1.28 -26.98 11.18
N ASP A 209 -1.42 -25.72 10.77
CA ASP A 209 -0.30 -24.78 10.55
C ASP A 209 0.75 -25.30 9.55
N SER A 210 0.37 -26.25 8.67
CA SER A 210 1.29 -26.88 7.72
C SER A 210 1.59 -25.98 6.53
N VAL A 211 0.63 -25.19 6.07
CA VAL A 211 0.82 -24.31 4.90
C VAL A 211 1.64 -23.08 5.30
N VAL A 212 1.32 -22.44 6.43
CA VAL A 212 2.10 -21.30 6.96
C VAL A 212 3.57 -21.67 7.19
N SER A 213 3.82 -22.92 7.62
CA SER A 213 5.17 -23.47 7.76
C SER A 213 5.88 -23.65 6.42
N LYS A 214 5.21 -24.15 5.37
CA LYS A 214 5.77 -24.25 4.00
C LYS A 214 6.16 -22.89 3.43
N TYR A 215 5.40 -21.84 3.76
CA TYR A 215 5.69 -20.46 3.38
C TYR A 215 6.86 -19.84 4.17
N GLY A 216 7.45 -20.56 5.12
CA GLY A 216 8.58 -20.08 5.92
C GLY A 216 8.23 -18.85 6.76
N VAL A 217 6.99 -18.79 7.26
CA VAL A 217 6.51 -17.70 8.10
C VAL A 217 6.97 -17.93 9.54
N THR A 218 7.72 -16.98 10.08
CA THR A 218 8.25 -17.02 11.45
C THR A 218 7.64 -15.97 12.38
N GLY A 219 6.79 -15.08 11.84
CA GLY A 219 6.08 -14.06 12.58
C GLY A 219 4.85 -13.56 11.82
N ILE A 220 3.90 -12.98 12.55
CA ILE A 220 2.65 -12.44 12.00
C ILE A 220 2.43 -10.99 12.46
N PRO A 221 1.75 -10.15 11.65
CA PRO A 221 1.19 -10.47 10.34
C PRO A 221 2.28 -10.67 9.27
N THR A 222 2.08 -11.63 8.38
CA THR A 222 2.90 -11.80 7.18
C THR A 222 1.99 -11.93 5.97
N LYS A 223 2.25 -11.11 4.97
CA LYS A 223 1.47 -11.02 3.74
C LYS A 223 2.29 -11.47 2.54
N PHE A 224 1.64 -12.18 1.65
CA PHE A 224 2.16 -12.55 0.35
C PHE A 224 1.23 -12.06 -0.75
N TYR A 225 1.82 -11.66 -1.86
CA TYR A 225 1.09 -11.29 -3.07
C TYR A 225 1.48 -12.28 -4.16
N LEU A 226 0.52 -13.10 -4.56
CA LEU A 226 0.72 -14.12 -5.58
C LEU A 226 0.30 -13.59 -6.94
N GLY A 227 1.11 -13.85 -7.97
CA GLY A 227 0.76 -13.58 -9.36
C GLY A 227 -0.34 -14.53 -9.87
N LYS A 228 -0.85 -14.25 -11.07
CA LYS A 228 -1.90 -15.07 -11.72
C LYS A 228 -1.49 -16.51 -11.99
N ASP A 229 -0.19 -16.78 -12.07
CA ASP A 229 0.37 -18.13 -12.21
C ASP A 229 0.57 -18.86 -10.87
N GLY A 230 0.29 -18.20 -9.75
CA GLY A 230 0.47 -18.70 -8.39
C GLY A 230 1.86 -18.46 -7.80
N ARG A 231 2.79 -17.84 -8.54
CA ARG A 231 4.12 -17.51 -8.01
C ARG A 231 4.03 -16.46 -6.92
N ILE A 232 4.89 -16.58 -5.92
CA ILE A 232 5.01 -15.55 -4.87
C ILE A 232 5.85 -14.42 -5.44
N GLN A 233 5.24 -13.25 -5.59
CA GLN A 233 5.87 -12.07 -6.17
C GLN A 233 6.32 -11.10 -5.08
N PHE A 234 5.56 -10.95 -4.00
CA PHE A 234 5.97 -10.09 -2.88
C PHE A 234 5.72 -10.76 -1.53
N LYS A 235 6.55 -10.41 -0.55
CA LYS A 235 6.40 -10.78 0.86
C LYS A 235 6.54 -9.52 1.72
N GLU A 236 5.67 -9.36 2.69
CA GLU A 236 5.69 -8.25 3.64
C GLU A 236 5.48 -8.78 5.06
N VAL A 237 6.34 -8.39 5.99
CA VAL A 237 6.31 -8.87 7.38
C VAL A 237 6.08 -7.68 8.30
N GLY A 238 5.15 -7.84 9.24
CA GLY A 238 4.83 -6.85 10.25
C GLY A 238 3.73 -5.87 9.85
N TYR A 239 3.55 -4.87 10.70
CA TYR A 239 2.53 -3.84 10.56
C TYR A 239 3.10 -2.60 9.86
N LEU A 240 2.33 -2.06 8.91
CA LEU A 240 2.56 -0.74 8.32
C LEU A 240 1.42 0.21 8.73
N PRO A 241 1.69 1.52 8.86
CA PRO A 241 0.64 2.53 8.96
C PRO A 241 -0.37 2.41 7.82
N GLU A 242 -1.65 2.68 8.11
CA GLU A 242 -2.77 2.39 7.21
C GLU A 242 -2.58 2.88 5.77
N GLU A 243 -2.26 4.16 5.60
CA GLU A 243 -2.14 4.74 4.25
C GLU A 243 -0.96 4.14 3.48
N GLN A 244 0.16 3.89 4.17
CA GLN A 244 1.31 3.23 3.57
C GLN A 244 0.98 1.79 3.16
N PHE A 245 0.25 1.05 4.02
CA PHE A 245 -0.18 -0.31 3.71
C PHE A 245 -1.08 -0.34 2.46
N ILE A 246 -2.14 0.48 2.43
CA ILE A 246 -3.12 0.47 1.34
C ILE A 246 -2.47 0.83 0.01
N GLU A 247 -1.56 1.81 0.04
CA GLU A 247 -0.80 2.23 -1.13
C GLU A 247 0.10 1.10 -1.65
N GLU A 248 0.98 0.56 -0.80
CA GLU A 248 1.92 -0.48 -1.22
C GLU A 248 1.20 -1.75 -1.68
N ALA A 249 0.12 -2.13 -0.98
CA ALA A 249 -0.71 -3.25 -1.38
C ALA A 249 -1.42 -3.01 -2.72
N THR A 250 -1.98 -1.81 -2.91
CA THR A 250 -2.56 -1.39 -4.20
C THR A 250 -1.54 -1.50 -5.32
N ASN A 251 -0.35 -0.92 -5.13
CA ASN A 251 0.69 -0.88 -6.16
C ASN A 251 1.11 -2.30 -6.56
N LYS A 252 1.33 -3.18 -5.58
CA LYS A 252 1.64 -4.60 -5.83
C LYS A 252 0.52 -5.30 -6.59
N ILE A 253 -0.74 -5.11 -6.19
CA ILE A 253 -1.89 -5.72 -6.88
C ILE A 253 -2.01 -5.22 -8.32
N GLU A 254 -1.93 -3.92 -8.55
CA GLU A 254 -2.09 -3.32 -9.89
C GLU A 254 -0.97 -3.74 -10.84
N VAL A 255 0.28 -3.81 -10.37
CA VAL A 255 1.40 -4.31 -11.19
C VAL A 255 1.18 -5.78 -11.58
N LEU A 256 0.71 -6.62 -10.66
CA LEU A 256 0.41 -8.02 -10.96
C LEU A 256 -0.83 -8.21 -11.85
N LEU A 257 -1.80 -7.28 -11.78
CA LEU A 257 -2.96 -7.29 -12.66
C LEU A 257 -2.59 -6.91 -14.11
N ALA A 258 -1.56 -6.08 -14.28
CA ALA A 258 -1.09 -5.60 -15.58
C ALA A 258 -0.20 -6.60 -16.36
N GLN A 259 0.35 -7.62 -15.69
CA GLN A 259 1.05 -8.74 -16.30
C GLN A 259 0.08 -9.72 -16.96
#